data_AF-A0A1J3II09-F1
#
_entry.id   AF-A0A1J3II09-F1
#
_cell.length_a   1.000
_cell.length_b   1.000
_cell.length_c   1.000
_cell.angle_alpha   90.00
_cell.angle_beta   90.00
_cell.angle_gamma   90.00
#
_symmetry.space_group_name_H-M   'P 1'
#
loop_
_entity.id
_entity.type
_entity.pdbx_description
1 polymer ?
#
loop_
_entity_poly.entity_id
_entity_poly.type
_entity_poly.pdbx_seq_one_letter_code
_entity_poly.pdbx_strand_id
1 'polypeptide(L)' 'MSESTAERTSVFNTQDPQSTLLSVNMSSVTKLTTVNYLMWSRQVRALLEGHELQHFIDDTNTAPSQTVVV' A
#
# COMPACT_ATOMS: atom_id res chain seq x y z
N MET A 1 3.82 -5.26 31.68
CA MET A 1 4.57 -4.90 30.46
C MET A 1 4.64 -6.14 29.61
N SER A 2 3.97 -6.15 28.47
CA SER A 2 4.16 -7.17 27.43
C SER A 2 4.29 -6.39 26.13
N GLU A 3 5.52 -6.28 25.63
CA GLU A 3 5.81 -5.64 24.36
C GLU A 3 5.11 -6.44 23.26
N SER A 4 4.08 -5.84 22.66
CA SER A 4 3.52 -6.32 21.40
C SER A 4 4.60 -6.20 20.33
N THR A 5 5.34 -7.28 20.10
CA THR A 5 6.22 -7.40 18.93
C THR A 5 5.33 -7.37 17.70
N ALA A 6 5.33 -6.22 17.01
CA ALA A 6 4.73 -6.11 15.69
C ALA A 6 5.63 -6.91 14.72
N GLU A 7 5.24 -8.14 14.42
CA GLU A 7 5.87 -8.92 13.35
C GLU A 7 5.70 -8.19 12.02
N ARG A 8 6.80 -8.02 11.29
CA ARG A 8 6.79 -7.47 9.92
C ARG A 8 6.24 -8.56 8.99
N THR A 9 4.95 -8.49 8.65
CA THR A 9 4.38 -9.32 7.59
C THR A 9 4.98 -8.93 6.24
N SER A 10 5.50 -9.91 5.50
CA SER A 10 6.00 -9.68 4.14
C SER A 10 4.84 -9.29 3.22
N VAL A 11 5.08 -8.30 2.37
CA VAL A 11 4.08 -7.71 1.45
C VAL A 11 3.64 -8.69 0.36
N PHE A 12 4.44 -9.73 0.13
CA PHE A 12 4.22 -10.78 -0.87
C PHE A 12 4.35 -12.17 -0.23
N ASN A 13 3.63 -13.13 -0.81
CA ASN A 13 3.77 -14.54 -0.48
C ASN A 13 4.99 -15.09 -1.25
N THR A 14 6.01 -15.58 -0.54
CA THR A 14 7.23 -16.14 -1.14
C THR A 14 7.01 -17.43 -1.92
N GLN A 15 5.94 -18.18 -1.63
CA GLN A 15 5.58 -19.41 -2.34
C GLN A 15 4.65 -19.15 -3.52
N ASP A 16 3.95 -18.01 -3.53
CA ASP A 16 3.09 -17.56 -4.63
C ASP A 16 3.21 -16.04 -4.81
N PRO A 17 4.22 -15.57 -5.56
CA PRO A 17 4.47 -14.14 -5.76
C PRO A 17 3.33 -13.40 -6.47
N GLN A 18 2.40 -14.13 -7.10
CA GLN A 18 1.22 -13.57 -7.77
C GLN A 18 0.05 -13.35 -6.81
N SER A 19 0.07 -14.01 -5.65
CA SER A 19 -0.89 -13.80 -4.57
C SER A 19 -0.42 -12.64 -3.70
N THR A 20 -0.69 -11.42 -4.17
CA THR A 20 -0.51 -10.20 -3.37
C THR A 20 -1.36 -10.32 -2.09
N LEU A 21 -0.68 -10.52 -0.95
CA LEU A 21 -1.31 -10.63 0.38
C LEU A 21 -2.03 -9.34 0.82
N LEU A 22 -1.84 -8.23 0.10
CA LEU A 22 -2.66 -7.03 0.24
C LEU A 22 -4.02 -7.24 -0.41
N SER A 23 -4.94 -7.88 0.33
CA SER A 23 -6.37 -7.70 0.10
C SER A 23 -6.73 -6.27 0.54
N VAL A 24 -6.49 -5.30 -0.33
CA VAL A 24 -6.94 -3.93 -0.12
C VAL A 24 -8.45 -3.92 -0.33
N ASN A 25 -9.23 -3.83 0.74
CA ASN A 25 -10.69 -3.76 0.66
C ASN A 25 -11.11 -2.34 0.19
N MET A 26 -10.73 -1.97 -1.03
CA MET A 26 -11.07 -0.68 -1.63
C MET A 26 -12.48 -0.66 -2.18
N SER A 27 -13.01 -1.82 -2.59
CA SER A 27 -14.33 -1.93 -3.22
C SER A 27 -15.48 -1.65 -2.27
N SER A 28 -15.33 -1.92 -0.96
CA SER A 28 -16.39 -1.66 0.03
C SER A 28 -16.31 -0.27 0.66
N VAL A 29 -15.23 0.49 0.43
CA VAL A 29 -15.03 1.83 1.01
C VAL A 29 -15.55 2.89 0.05
N THR A 30 -16.85 3.18 0.12
CA THR A 30 -17.49 4.22 -0.71
C THR A 30 -17.29 5.64 -0.15
N LYS A 31 -17.02 5.76 1.16
CA LYS A 31 -16.76 7.03 1.83
C LYS A 31 -15.79 6.86 3.01
N LEU A 32 -14.84 7.80 3.13
CA LEU A 32 -13.97 7.90 4.29
C LEU A 32 -14.71 8.49 5.49
N THR A 33 -14.55 7.84 6.63
CA THR A 33 -15.03 8.26 7.94
C THR A 33 -13.87 8.20 8.93
N THR A 34 -13.97 8.88 10.06
CA THR A 34 -12.93 8.85 11.09
C THR A 34 -12.62 7.43 11.57
N VAL A 35 -13.62 6.54 11.54
CA VAL A 35 -13.51 5.15 12.00
C VAL A 35 -12.73 4.27 11.02
N ASN A 36 -12.93 4.46 9.70
CA ASN A 36 -12.27 3.63 8.68
C ASN A 36 -10.98 4.23 8.11
N TYR A 37 -10.74 5.53 8.34
CA TYR A 37 -9.60 6.25 7.75
C TYR A 37 -8.25 5.63 8.12
N LEU A 38 -8.04 5.24 9.39
CA LEU A 38 -6.76 4.70 9.83
C LEU A 38 -6.43 3.36 9.15
N MET A 39 -7.40 2.47 9.04
CA MET A 39 -7.21 1.19 8.34
C MET A 39 -7.02 1.42 6.84
N TRP A 40 -7.87 2.25 6.23
CA TRP A 40 -7.75 2.63 4.83
C TRP A 40 -6.37 3.20 4.51
N SER A 41 -5.88 4.14 5.32
CA SER A 41 -4.59 4.80 5.12
C SER A 41 -3.43 3.81 5.17
N ARG A 42 -3.46 2.87 6.12
CA ARG A 42 -2.45 1.81 6.22
C ARG A 42 -2.47 0.88 5.01
N GLN A 43 -3.65 0.46 4.57
CA GLN A 43 -3.81 -0.42 3.41
C GLN A 43 -3.36 0.25 2.11
N VAL A 44 -3.68 1.54 1.92
CA VAL A 44 -3.22 2.32 0.76
C VAL A 44 -1.72 2.53 0.80
N ARG A 45 -1.13 2.88 1.94
CA ARG A 45 0.33 3.02 2.06
C ARG A 45 1.03 1.70 1.77
N ALA A 46 0.65 0.61 2.41
CA ALA A 46 1.28 -0.69 2.18
C ALA A 46 1.14 -1.16 0.71
N LEU A 47 0.04 -0.82 0.02
CA LEU A 47 -0.10 -1.06 -1.43
C LEU A 47 0.96 -0.28 -2.22
N LEU A 48 1.10 1.02 -1.95
CA LEU A 48 2.06 1.87 -2.64
C LEU A 48 3.50 1.46 -2.33
N GLU A 49 3.80 1.12 -1.08
CA GLU A 49 5.13 0.65 -0.67
C GLU A 49 5.47 -0.68 -1.36
N GLY A 50 4.50 -1.61 -1.44
CA GLY A 50 4.66 -2.90 -2.12
C GLY A 50 4.94 -2.80 -3.62
N HIS A 51 4.55 -1.70 -4.26
CA HIS A 51 4.81 -1.42 -5.67
C HIS A 51 5.97 -0.42 -5.87
N GLU A 52 6.68 -0.04 -4.80
CA GLU A 52 7.69 1.03 -4.85
C GLU A 52 7.13 2.34 -5.43
N LEU A 53 5.86 2.66 -5.18
CA LEU A 53 5.21 3.88 -5.68
C LEU A 53 5.17 5.01 -4.64
N GLN A 54 5.44 4.70 -3.37
CA GLN A 54 5.43 5.65 -2.25
C GLN A 54 6.29 6.90 -2.53
N HIS A 55 7.42 6.72 -3.23
CA HIS A 55 8.39 7.78 -3.47
C HIS A 55 7.90 8.86 -4.44
N PHE A 56 6.86 8.55 -5.24
CA PHE A 56 6.20 9.53 -6.10
C PHE A 56 5.14 10.37 -5.36
N ILE A 57 4.74 9.97 -4.16
CA ILE A 57 3.78 10.74 -3.34
C ILE A 57 4.52 11.67 -2.37
N ASP A 58 5.63 11.20 -1.80
CA ASP A 58 6.43 11.99 -0.86
C ASP A 58 7.42 12.95 -1.56
N ASP A 59 7.28 13.16 -2.87
CA ASP A 59 8.14 13.97 -3.75
C ASP A 59 9.64 13.63 -3.71
N THR A 60 9.99 12.48 -3.13
CA THR A 60 11.38 11.99 -3.05
C THR A 60 11.92 11.50 -4.39
N ASN A 61 11.04 11.19 -5.35
CA ASN A 61 11.40 10.74 -6.70
C ASN A 61 10.54 11.45 -7.75
N THR A 62 11.17 11.85 -8.86
CA THR A 62 10.47 12.51 -9.97
C THR A 62 9.68 11.47 -10.76
N ALA A 63 8.40 11.75 -11.02
CA ALA A 63 7.58 10.90 -11.88
C ALA A 63 8.26 10.71 -13.26
N PRO A 64 8.20 9.50 -13.84
CA PRO A 64 8.78 9.26 -15.17
C PRO A 64 8.12 10.17 -16.21
N SER A 65 8.90 10.56 -17.23
CA SER A 65 8.40 11.35 -18.36
C SER A 65 7.18 10.68 -18.99
N GLN A 66 6.18 11.47 -19.37
CA GLN A 66 4.99 10.94 -20.06
C GLN A 66 5.40 10.15 -21.32
N THR A 67 4.82 8.97 -21.49
CA THR A 67 4.92 8.22 -22.74
C THR A 67 4.13 8.97 -23.81
N VAL A 68 4.84 9.75 -24.64
CA VAL A 68 4.25 10.37 -25.83
C VAL A 68 4.25 9.32 -26.93
N VAL A 69 3.06 8.80 -27.26
CA VAL A 69 2.87 7.96 -28.44
C VAL A 69 2.58 8.90 -29.61
N VAL A 70 3.44 8.87 -30.64
CA VAL A 70 3.31 9.67 -31.88
C VAL A 70 2.45 8.92 -32.90
#